data_AF-A0A871R624-F1
#
_entry.id   AF-A0A871R624-F1
#
_cell.length_a   1.000
_cell.length_b   1.000
_cell.length_c   1.000
_cell.angle_alpha   90.00
_cell.angle_beta   90.00
_cell.angle_gamma   90.00
#
_symmetry.space_group_name_H-M   'P 1'
#
loop_
_entity.id
_entity.type
_entity.pdbx_description
1 polymer ?
#
loop_
_entity_poly.entity_id
_entity_poly.type
_entity_poly.pdbx_seq_one_letter_code
_entity_poly.pdbx_strand_id
1 'polypeptide(L)'
;MGKAKFLAAEGCVEWKFKKAIGQRICQLTATVCTSDITTNDGTRNSWRNSKPPISMQFNMGGFSTSGYRVMYLKVEEPVLKYSTVKTVEYSSSAKSYEIRI
;
A
#
# COMPACT_ATOMS: atom_id res chain seq x y z
N MET A 1 9.44 -14.00 3.04
CA MET A 1 9.15 -13.79 1.61
C MET A 1 7.65 -13.60 1.43
N GLY A 2 7.21 -12.77 0.48
CA GLY A 2 5.78 -12.51 0.23
C GLY A 2 5.08 -13.72 -0.40
N LYS A 3 3.76 -13.80 -0.25
CA LYS A 3 2.93 -14.83 -0.88
C LYS A 3 2.08 -14.19 -1.97
N ALA A 4 2.13 -14.73 -3.18
CA ALA A 4 1.27 -14.30 -4.28
C ALA A 4 0.11 -15.28 -4.43
N LYS A 5 -1.11 -14.77 -4.64
CA LYS A 5 -2.27 -15.57 -5.04
C LYS A 5 -3.00 -14.88 -6.19
N PHE A 6 -3.60 -15.68 -7.07
CA PHE A 6 -4.49 -15.16 -8.09
C PHE A 6 -5.93 -15.12 -7.56
N LEU A 7 -6.55 -13.94 -7.65
CA LEU A 7 -7.95 -13.69 -7.30
C LEU A 7 -8.77 -13.66 -8.59
N ALA A 8 -9.30 -14.82 -8.99
CA ALA A 8 -10.06 -14.93 -10.24
C ALA A 8 -11.30 -14.02 -10.29
N ALA A 9 -11.98 -13.82 -9.14
CA ALA A 9 -13.15 -12.96 -9.04
C ALA A 9 -12.85 -11.47 -9.31
N GLU A 10 -11.65 -11.01 -8.95
CA GLU A 10 -11.20 -9.64 -9.16
C GLU A 10 -10.29 -9.49 -10.40
N GLY A 11 -9.93 -10.62 -11.03
CA GLY A 11 -8.99 -10.64 -12.15
C GLY A 11 -7.59 -10.13 -11.79
N CYS A 12 -7.17 -10.23 -10.53
CA CYS A 12 -5.94 -9.61 -10.03
C CYS A 12 -5.00 -10.63 -9.36
N VAL A 13 -3.70 -10.31 -9.31
CA VAL A 13 -2.71 -11.06 -8.51
C VAL A 13 -2.44 -10.28 -7.24
N GLU A 14 -2.84 -10.83 -6.09
CA GLU A 14 -2.55 -10.25 -4.77
C GLU A 14 -1.18 -10.75 -4.30
N TRP A 15 -0.22 -9.84 -4.11
CA TRP A 15 1.09 -10.14 -3.53
C TRP A 15 1.22 -9.56 -2.13
N LYS A 16 1.15 -10.44 -1.12
CA LYS A 16 1.03 -10.05 0.29
C LYS A 16 2.31 -10.32 1.09
N PHE A 17 2.72 -9.33 1.86
CA PHE A 17 3.80 -9.43 2.84
C PHE A 17 3.25 -9.23 4.24
N LYS A 18 3.56 -10.15 5.16
CA LYS A 18 3.23 -9.96 6.59
C LYS A 18 4.08 -8.86 7.23
N LYS A 19 5.36 -8.83 6.86
CA LYS A 19 6.35 -7.84 7.28
C LYS A 19 7.29 -7.57 6.10
N ALA A 20 7.53 -6.31 5.80
CA ALA A 20 8.52 -5.86 4.83
C ALA A 20 9.56 -5.00 5.57
N ILE A 21 10.84 -5.25 5.29
CA ILE A 21 11.95 -4.46 5.84
C ILE A 21 12.38 -3.48 4.75
N GLY A 22 12.72 -2.25 5.12
CA GLY A 22 13.22 -1.24 4.20
C GLY A 22 14.47 -1.70 3.44
N GLN A 23 14.79 -1.02 2.34
CA GLN A 23 15.95 -1.27 1.48
C GLN A 23 16.02 -2.67 0.84
N ARG A 24 14.92 -3.44 0.85
CA ARG A 24 14.84 -4.72 0.16
C ARG A 24 14.18 -4.57 -1.20
N ILE A 25 14.77 -5.22 -2.19
CA ILE A 25 14.19 -5.36 -3.53
C ILE A 25 13.54 -6.75 -3.59
N CYS A 26 12.26 -6.77 -3.95
CA CYS A 26 11.52 -8.00 -4.18
C CYS A 26 10.96 -7.93 -5.60
N GLN A 27 11.04 -9.03 -6.35
CA GLN A 27 10.52 -9.13 -7.71
C GLN A 27 9.48 -10.24 -7.81
N LEU A 28 8.39 -9.96 -8.52
CA LEU A 28 7.35 -10.93 -8.87
C LEU A 28 7.28 -11.02 -10.40
N THR A 29 7.47 -12.23 -10.93
CA THR A 29 7.29 -12.54 -12.35
C THR A 29 6.07 -13.43 -12.49
N ALA A 30 5.14 -13.06 -13.38
CA ALA A 30 3.94 -13.84 -13.66
C ALA A 30 3.73 -13.94 -15.17
N THR A 31 3.34 -15.12 -15.63
CA THR A 31 2.95 -15.37 -17.02
C THR A 31 1.45 -15.60 -17.05
N VAL A 32 0.74 -14.86 -17.92
CA VAL A 32 -0.70 -14.96 -18.09
C VAL A 32 -0.97 -15.55 -19.47
N CYS A 33 -1.66 -16.68 -19.51
CA CYS A 33 -2.14 -17.26 -20.76
C CYS A 33 -3.50 -16.64 -21.08
N THR A 34 -3.54 -15.80 -22.10
CA THR A 34 -4.80 -15.22 -22.60
C THR A 34 -5.30 -16.08 -23.75
N SER A 35 -6.53 -16.56 -23.68
CA SER A 35 -7.21 -17.09 -24.87
C SER A 35 -7.52 -15.94 -25.81
N ASP A 36 -7.32 -16.10 -27.12
CA ASP A 36 -7.68 -15.11 -28.13
C ASP A 36 -9.21 -14.86 -28.12
N ILE A 37 -9.68 -14.03 -27.19
CA ILE A 37 -11.08 -13.59 -27.15
C ILE A 37 -11.17 -12.43 -28.14
N THR A 38 -11.42 -12.77 -29.40
CA THR A 38 -12.01 -11.86 -30.37
C THR A 38 -13.40 -11.50 -29.85
N THR A 39 -13.55 -10.34 -29.22
CA THR A 39 -14.88 -9.76 -29.02
C THR A 39 -15.54 -9.64 -30.40
N ASN A 40 -16.80 -10.07 -30.52
CA ASN A 40 -17.58 -10.20 -31.76
C ASN A 40 -17.77 -8.90 -32.59
N ASP A 41 -17.05 -7.83 -32.26
CA ASP A 41 -17.30 -6.47 -32.74
C ASP A 41 -16.08 -5.84 -33.46
N GLY A 42 -15.12 -6.65 -33.94
CA GLY A 42 -14.01 -6.21 -34.81
C GLY A 42 -13.03 -5.19 -34.21
N THR A 43 -13.33 -4.65 -33.03
CA THR A 43 -12.51 -3.71 -32.29
C THR A 43 -11.55 -4.50 -31.43
N ARG A 44 -10.29 -4.49 -31.85
CA ARG A 44 -9.14 -5.04 -31.11
C ARG A 44 -8.94 -4.18 -29.86
N ASN A 45 -9.80 -4.37 -28.86
CA ASN A 45 -9.83 -3.57 -27.64
C ASN A 45 -8.55 -3.88 -26.88
N SER A 46 -7.54 -3.03 -27.06
CA SER A 46 -6.21 -3.30 -26.54
C SER A 46 -6.29 -3.22 -25.03
N TRP A 47 -6.02 -4.35 -24.35
CA TRP A 47 -5.84 -4.37 -22.89
C TRP A 47 -4.87 -3.26 -22.43
N ARG A 48 -3.93 -2.85 -23.28
CA ARG A 48 -3.05 -1.70 -23.06
C ARG A 48 -3.79 -0.39 -22.77
N ASN A 49 -4.90 -0.10 -23.44
CA ASN A 49 -5.62 1.17 -23.28
C ASN A 49 -6.51 1.20 -22.03
N SER A 50 -6.84 0.03 -21.45
CA SER A 50 -7.74 -0.11 -20.28
C SER A 50 -7.09 -0.83 -19.09
N LYS A 51 -5.76 -0.98 -19.09
CA LYS A 51 -5.04 -1.70 -18.03
C LYS A 51 -5.21 -0.96 -16.69
N PRO A 52 -5.73 -1.63 -15.64
CA PRO A 52 -5.87 -1.00 -14.33
C PRO A 52 -4.49 -0.69 -13.73
N PRO A 53 -4.38 0.37 -12.91
CA PRO A 53 -3.16 0.65 -12.17
C PRO A 53 -2.86 -0.46 -11.15
N ILE A 54 -1.58 -0.62 -10.83
CA ILE A 54 -1.14 -1.47 -9.72
C ILE A 54 -1.30 -0.68 -8.43
N SER A 55 -2.21 -1.11 -7.57
CA SER A 55 -2.43 -0.53 -6.25
C SER A 55 -1.53 -1.16 -5.19
N MET A 56 -1.01 -0.36 -4.26
CA MET A 56 -0.22 -0.84 -3.12
C MET A 56 -0.84 -0.38 -1.80
N GLN A 57 -0.93 -1.30 -0.84
CA GLN A 57 -1.36 -1.01 0.53
C GLN A 57 -0.27 -1.43 1.50
N PHE A 58 0.12 -0.51 2.38
CA PHE A 58 1.10 -0.77 3.43
C PHE A 58 0.84 0.09 4.66
N ASN A 59 1.36 -0.35 5.80
CA ASN A 59 1.37 0.40 7.05
C ASN A 59 2.80 0.34 7.63
N MET A 60 3.33 1.50 7.99
CA MET A 60 4.62 1.70 8.61
C MET A 60 4.41 2.27 10.01
N GLY A 61 4.54 1.43 11.03
CA GLY A 61 4.55 1.86 12.43
C GLY A 61 5.88 2.50 12.82
N GLY A 62 5.84 3.47 13.72
CA GLY A 62 7.01 4.22 14.20
C GLY A 62 7.63 5.16 13.17
N PHE A 63 6.96 5.42 12.04
CA PHE A 63 7.52 6.22 10.95
C PHE A 63 6.53 7.26 10.43
N SER A 64 7.04 8.46 10.14
CA SER A 64 6.31 9.58 9.54
C SER A 64 6.89 9.88 8.16
N THR A 65 6.12 9.64 7.10
CA THR A 65 6.56 9.93 5.71
C THR A 65 6.69 11.42 5.43
N SER A 66 5.93 12.24 6.13
CA SER A 66 5.97 13.71 6.02
C SER A 66 7.20 14.35 6.68
N GLY A 67 7.92 13.61 7.54
CA GLY A 67 8.99 14.16 8.37
C GLY A 67 8.51 14.99 9.56
N TYR A 68 7.19 15.19 9.73
CA TYR A 68 6.66 15.88 10.91
C TYR A 68 6.96 15.09 12.18
N ARG A 69 7.49 15.81 13.17
CA ARG A 69 7.79 15.33 14.51
C ARG A 69 7.23 16.30 15.53
N VAL A 70 6.54 15.77 16.54
CA VAL A 70 6.11 16.53 17.72
C VAL A 70 7.36 16.96 18.50
N MET A 71 7.64 18.26 18.51
CA MET A 71 8.78 18.82 19.23
C MET A 71 8.48 19.00 20.72
N TYR A 72 7.28 19.50 21.03
CA TYR A 72 6.84 19.77 22.39
C TYR A 72 5.37 19.38 22.56
N LEU A 73 5.05 18.74 23.69
CA LEU A 73 3.68 18.46 24.11
C LEU A 73 3.52 19.05 25.51
N LYS A 74 2.93 20.25 25.60
CA LYS A 74 2.72 20.96 26.86
C LYS A 74 1.44 20.45 27.52
N VAL A 75 1.50 20.09 28.80
CA VAL A 75 0.35 19.69 29.61
C VAL A 75 0.47 20.50 30.89
N GLU A 76 -0.52 21.34 31.17
CA GLU A 76 -0.60 22.16 32.37
C GLU A 76 -1.90 21.84 33.09
N GLU A 77 -1.79 21.52 34.38
CA GLU A 77 -2.93 21.45 35.27
C GLU A 77 -2.69 22.47 36.41
N PRO A 78 -3.44 23.59 36.43
CA PRO A 78 -3.17 24.70 37.33
C PRO A 78 -3.54 24.44 38.80
N VAL A 79 -4.48 23.54 39.08
CA VAL A 79 -5.06 23.29 40.41
C VAL A 79 -4.39 22.10 41.09
N LEU A 80 -4.37 20.94 40.45
CA LEU A 80 -3.95 19.67 41.04
C LEU A 80 -2.48 19.33 40.74
N LYS A 81 -1.87 20.01 39.75
CA LYS A 81 -0.44 19.91 39.38
C LYS A 81 0.08 18.47 39.24
N TYR A 82 -0.75 17.53 38.78
CA TYR A 82 -0.33 16.15 38.65
C TYR A 82 0.67 15.95 37.49
N SER A 83 1.57 14.97 37.66
CA SER A 83 2.51 14.58 36.60
C SER A 83 1.83 13.67 35.59
N THR A 84 2.10 13.87 34.29
CA THR A 84 1.51 13.10 33.19
C THR A 84 2.58 12.43 32.34
N VAL A 85 2.38 11.16 32.02
CA VAL A 85 3.18 10.43 31.05
C VAL A 85 2.69 10.78 29.64
N LYS A 86 3.60 11.24 28.79
CA LYS A 86 3.30 11.69 27.41
C LYS A 86 3.85 10.65 26.44
N THR A 87 2.97 10.10 25.61
CA THR A 87 3.34 9.10 24.59
C THR A 87 2.87 9.57 23.22
N VAL A 88 3.73 9.43 22.23
CA VAL A 88 3.43 9.77 20.83
C VAL A 88 3.82 8.57 19.97
N GLU A 89 2.90 8.12 19.12
CA GLU A 89 3.16 7.08 18.13
C GLU A 89 2.94 7.64 16.73
N TYR A 90 3.87 7.36 15.82
CA TYR A 90 3.74 7.72 14.41
C TYR A 90 3.33 6.48 13.62
N SER A 91 2.35 6.63 12.74
CA SER A 91 2.02 5.60 11.77
C SER A 91 1.79 6.24 10.41
N SER A 92 2.35 5.63 9.37
CA SER A 92 2.16 6.04 7.98
C SER A 92 1.52 4.90 7.21
N SER A 93 0.38 5.15 6.58
CA SER A 93 -0.28 4.16 5.74
C SER A 93 -0.50 4.68 4.34
N ALA A 94 -0.50 3.78 3.36
CA ALA A 94 -0.86 4.09 2.00
C ALA A 94 -2.38 4.23 1.87
N LYS A 95 -2.84 5.36 1.31
CA LYS A 95 -4.26 5.57 0.97
C LYS A 95 -4.51 5.17 -0.48
N SER A 96 -4.23 6.08 -1.42
CA SER A 96 -4.32 5.85 -2.86
C SER A 96 -2.91 5.83 -3.44
N TYR A 97 -2.25 4.66 -3.35
CA TYR A 97 -0.93 4.47 -3.93
C TYR A 97 -1.07 3.59 -5.18
N GLU A 98 -1.15 4.24 -6.33
CA GLU A 98 -1.43 3.61 -7.63
C GLU A 98 -0.31 3.91 -8.61
N ILE A 99 0.14 2.89 -9.33
CA ILE A 99 1.20 2.99 -10.33
C ILE A 99 0.65 2.49 -11.68
N ARG A 100 0.75 3.32 -12.72
CA ARG A 100 0.41 2.93 -14.10
C ARG A 100 1.68 2.50 -14.85
N ILE A 101 1.58 1.40 -15.60
CA ILE A 101 2.65 0.82 -16.44
C ILE A 101 2.12 0.62 -17.84
#